data_AF-A0A6A5AVS6-F1
#
_entry.id   AF-A0A6A5AVS6-F1
#
_cell.length_a   1.000
_cell.length_b   1.000
_cell.length_c   1.000
_cell.angle_alpha   90.00
_cell.angle_beta   90.00
_cell.angle_gamma   90.00
#
_symmetry.space_group_name_H-M   'P 1'
#
loop_
_entity.id
_entity.type
_entity.pdbx_description
1 polymer ?
#
loop_
_entity_poly.entity_id
_entity_poly.type
_entity_poly.pdbx_seq_one_letter_code
_entity_poly.pdbx_strand_id
1 'polypeptide(L)'
;MLVDTEPLTLYVSGVYWLRIANNPFTMDRFDDFQTHFTVMNYTDYGVEIISVAEFEAQFKLEYPLEDWDAVKADIFKSIRSLFEAATASPPPLGLGKSKKSRALYGVDVMLEWTDDGKIHPVILEVGEYALKWGLR
;
A
#
# COMPACT_ATOMS: atom_id res chain seq x y z
N MET A 1 -3.42 9.12 -6.11
CA MET A 1 -3.48 10.58 -6.32
C MET A 1 -4.72 11.13 -5.68
N LEU A 2 -4.54 12.04 -4.71
CA LEU A 2 -5.61 12.85 -4.14
C LEU A 2 -5.87 14.06 -5.04
N VAL A 3 -7.10 14.16 -5.52
CA VAL A 3 -7.52 15.22 -6.44
C VAL A 3 -8.34 16.28 -5.75
N ASP A 4 -9.32 15.90 -4.96
CA ASP A 4 -10.09 16.86 -4.18
C ASP A 4 -10.42 16.23 -2.83
N THR A 5 -10.55 17.06 -1.80
CA THR A 5 -10.95 16.63 -0.46
C THR A 5 -12.45 16.84 -0.24
N GLU A 6 -13.10 17.65 -1.07
CA GLU A 6 -14.53 17.97 -0.91
C GLU A 6 -15.20 18.34 -2.26
N PRO A 7 -15.85 17.36 -2.95
CA PRO A 7 -16.00 15.96 -2.53
C PRO A 7 -14.68 15.17 -2.68
N LEU A 8 -14.44 14.20 -1.79
CA LEU A 8 -13.24 13.36 -1.84
C LEU A 8 -13.13 12.65 -3.20
N THR A 9 -12.08 12.97 -3.94
CA THR A 9 -11.80 12.40 -5.26
C THR A 9 -10.39 11.82 -5.28
N LEU A 10 -10.30 10.51 -5.47
CA LEU A 10 -9.06 9.74 -5.46
C LEU A 10 -8.93 8.96 -6.77
N TYR A 11 -7.71 8.85 -7.28
CA TYR A 11 -7.35 7.88 -8.31
C TYR A 11 -6.23 6.99 -7.79
N VAL A 12 -6.38 5.68 -7.96
CA VAL A 12 -5.34 4.70 -7.61
C VAL A 12 -4.73 4.17 -8.91
N SER A 13 -3.41 3.97 -8.92
CA SER A 13 -2.72 3.37 -10.05
C SER A 13 -3.17 1.92 -10.25
N GLY A 14 -3.39 1.49 -11.49
CA GLY A 14 -3.62 0.08 -11.81
C GLY A 14 -2.36 -0.79 -11.72
N VAL A 15 -1.19 -0.17 -11.57
CA VAL A 15 0.10 -0.82 -11.35
C VAL A 15 0.51 -0.63 -9.89
N TYR A 16 0.93 -1.72 -9.24
CA TYR A 16 1.49 -1.76 -7.89
C TYR A 16 2.85 -2.46 -7.90
N TRP A 17 3.63 -2.26 -6.84
CA TRP A 17 4.97 -2.85 -6.69
C TRP A 17 4.99 -3.75 -5.47
N LEU A 18 5.63 -4.91 -5.62
CA LEU A 18 5.82 -5.85 -4.54
C LEU A 18 7.18 -5.59 -3.89
N ARG A 19 7.21 -5.62 -2.57
CA ARG A 19 8.40 -5.54 -1.72
C ARG A 19 8.44 -6.84 -0.92
N ILE A 20 9.48 -7.64 -1.13
CA ILE A 20 9.54 -9.01 -0.60
C ILE A 20 10.82 -9.16 0.22
N ALA A 21 10.70 -9.85 1.35
CA ALA A 21 11.84 -10.23 2.17
C ALA A 21 12.68 -11.28 1.45
N ASN A 22 14.00 -11.23 1.62
CA ASN A 22 14.91 -12.18 0.95
C ASN A 22 14.82 -13.58 1.55
N ASN A 23 14.47 -13.68 2.83
CA ASN A 23 14.39 -14.95 3.55
C ASN A 23 12.93 -15.35 3.81
N PRO A 24 12.64 -16.66 3.91
CA PRO A 24 11.35 -17.14 4.40
C PRO A 24 11.04 -16.59 5.80
N PHE A 25 9.80 -16.18 6.01
CA PHE A 25 9.36 -15.65 7.31
C PHE A 25 9.46 -16.72 8.41
N THR A 26 9.94 -16.31 9.58
CA THR A 26 9.99 -17.12 10.79
C THR A 26 9.68 -16.27 12.01
N MET A 27 9.03 -16.84 13.02
CA MET A 27 8.71 -16.15 14.28
C MET A 27 9.87 -16.24 15.29
N ASP A 28 11.09 -16.08 14.79
CA ASP A 28 12.31 -16.02 15.59
C ASP A 28 13.25 -14.94 15.03
N ARG A 29 14.40 -14.75 15.70
CA ARG A 29 15.49 -13.88 15.24
C ARG A 29 15.00 -12.53 14.69
N PHE A 30 14.22 -11.79 15.50
CA PHE A 30 13.60 -10.52 15.11
C PHE A 30 14.59 -9.42 14.71
N ASP A 31 15.89 -9.63 14.96
CA ASP A 31 17.00 -8.81 14.52
C ASP A 31 17.46 -9.10 13.07
N ASP A 32 17.00 -10.19 12.44
CA ASP A 32 17.32 -10.52 11.06
C ASP A 32 16.53 -9.63 10.07
N PHE A 33 17.22 -8.60 9.57
CA PHE A 33 16.66 -7.65 8.62
C PHE A 33 16.10 -8.32 7.36
N GLN A 34 16.80 -9.32 6.81
CA GLN A 34 16.40 -9.97 5.55
C GLN A 34 15.15 -10.84 5.67
N THR A 35 14.74 -11.15 6.90
CA THR A 35 13.54 -11.94 7.23
C THR A 35 12.35 -11.05 7.58
N HIS A 36 12.58 -9.95 8.30
CA HIS A 36 11.51 -9.15 8.90
C HIS A 36 11.22 -7.82 8.18
N PHE A 37 12.09 -7.39 7.26
CA PHE A 37 11.88 -6.21 6.42
C PHE A 37 11.76 -6.60 4.95
N THR A 38 10.98 -5.83 4.20
CA THR A 38 10.67 -6.11 2.79
C THR A 38 11.38 -5.17 1.80
N VAL A 39 12.11 -4.17 2.31
CA VAL A 39 12.80 -3.16 1.49
C VAL A 39 14.31 -3.32 1.62
N MET A 40 14.92 -3.98 0.64
CA MET A 40 16.37 -4.18 0.57
C MET A 40 17.11 -3.04 -0.15
N ASN A 41 16.37 -2.16 -0.83
CA ASN A 41 16.91 -1.11 -1.73
C ASN A 41 17.84 -0.08 -1.07
N TYR A 42 17.86 -0.01 0.25
CA TYR A 42 18.68 0.93 1.02
C TYR A 42 19.79 0.23 1.82
N THR A 43 20.10 -1.01 1.45
CA THR A 43 21.09 -1.87 2.11
C THR A 43 22.10 -2.42 1.10
N ASP A 44 23.11 -3.12 1.59
CA ASP A 44 24.07 -3.84 0.74
C ASP A 44 23.55 -5.21 0.27
N TYR A 45 22.31 -5.59 0.64
CA TYR A 45 21.71 -6.85 0.24
C TYR A 45 21.20 -6.83 -1.21
N GLY A 46 21.22 -8.00 -1.85
CA GLY A 46 20.54 -8.21 -3.12
C GLY A 46 19.03 -7.96 -2.97
N VAL A 47 18.40 -7.44 -4.02
CA VAL A 47 16.97 -7.16 -4.04
C VAL A 47 16.27 -8.29 -4.80
N GLU A 48 15.41 -9.03 -4.10
CA GLU A 48 14.47 -9.95 -4.74
C GLU A 48 13.33 -9.16 -5.39
N ILE A 49 13.07 -9.43 -6.67
CA ILE A 49 12.03 -8.76 -7.46
C ILE A 49 11.19 -9.82 -8.14
N ILE A 50 9.88 -9.79 -7.88
CA ILE A 50 8.91 -10.56 -8.65
C ILE A 50 7.99 -9.62 -9.41
N SER A 51 7.59 -10.02 -10.61
CA SER A 51 6.62 -9.24 -11.36
C SER A 51 5.21 -9.41 -10.78
N VAL A 52 4.34 -8.42 -10.99
CA VAL A 52 2.92 -8.52 -10.60
C VAL A 52 2.25 -9.75 -11.23
N ALA A 53 2.54 -10.02 -12.50
CA ALA A 53 1.96 -11.18 -13.19
C ALA A 53 2.43 -12.51 -12.59
N GLU A 54 3.70 -12.60 -12.20
CA GLU A 54 4.27 -13.77 -11.53
C GLU A 54 3.66 -13.97 -10.14
N PHE A 55 3.53 -12.89 -9.36
CA PHE A 55 2.86 -12.93 -8.07
C PHE A 55 1.42 -13.41 -8.17
N GLU A 56 0.61 -12.82 -9.05
CA GLU A 56 -0.80 -13.20 -9.19
C GLU A 56 -0.95 -14.66 -9.64
N ALA A 57 -0.02 -15.16 -10.47
CA ALA A 57 0.02 -16.57 -10.84
C ALA A 57 0.38 -17.49 -9.66
N GLN A 58 1.38 -17.13 -8.85
CA GLN A 58 1.77 -17.89 -7.67
C GLN A 58 0.68 -17.87 -6.60
N PHE A 59 0.10 -16.70 -6.31
CA PHE A 59 -1.00 -16.54 -5.37
C PHE A 59 -2.18 -17.46 -5.72
N LYS A 60 -2.56 -17.52 -6.99
CA LYS A 60 -3.64 -18.40 -7.47
C LYS A 60 -3.32 -19.90 -7.32
N LEU A 61 -2.05 -20.27 -7.45
CA LEU A 61 -1.62 -21.66 -7.27
C LEU A 61 -1.61 -22.06 -5.79
N GLU A 62 -1.16 -21.16 -4.92
CA GLU A 62 -1.03 -21.39 -3.47
C GLU A 62 -2.40 -21.32 -2.75
N TYR A 63 -3.24 -20.37 -3.16
CA TYR A 63 -4.55 -20.09 -2.57
C TYR A 63 -5.67 -20.18 -3.62
N PRO A 64 -5.97 -21.39 -4.14
CA PRO A 64 -6.90 -21.55 -5.27
C PRO A 64 -8.37 -21.21 -4.96
N LEU A 65 -8.71 -21.06 -3.68
CA LEU A 65 -10.05 -20.65 -3.23
C LEU A 65 -10.18 -19.13 -3.04
N GLU A 66 -9.06 -18.40 -3.02
CA GLU A 66 -9.06 -16.95 -2.82
C GLU A 66 -9.15 -16.21 -4.15
N ASP A 67 -9.91 -15.12 -4.16
CA ASP A 67 -10.04 -14.22 -5.30
C ASP A 67 -9.16 -12.99 -5.09
N TRP A 68 -8.04 -12.94 -5.82
CA TRP A 68 -7.12 -11.81 -5.76
C TRP A 68 -7.76 -10.47 -6.17
N ASP A 69 -8.72 -10.48 -7.10
CA ASP A 69 -9.41 -9.24 -7.50
C ASP A 69 -10.31 -8.72 -6.37
N ALA A 70 -10.90 -9.62 -5.57
CA ALA A 70 -11.63 -9.24 -4.35
C ALA A 70 -10.69 -8.66 -3.29
N VAL A 71 -9.51 -9.26 -3.06
CA VAL A 71 -8.49 -8.73 -2.14
C VAL A 71 -8.02 -7.33 -2.59
N LYS A 72 -7.77 -7.12 -3.89
CA LYS A 72 -7.45 -5.80 -4.46
C LYS A 72 -8.56 -4.78 -4.22
N ALA A 73 -9.82 -5.18 -4.36
CA ALA A 73 -10.95 -4.30 -4.07
C ALA A 73 -10.97 -3.87 -2.60
N ASP A 74 -10.67 -4.78 -1.68
CA ASP A 74 -10.57 -4.47 -0.24
C ASP A 74 -9.37 -3.56 0.06
N ILE A 75 -8.22 -3.74 -0.61
CA ILE A 75 -7.09 -2.80 -0.52
C ILE A 75 -7.53 -1.39 -0.93
N PHE A 76 -8.22 -1.24 -2.06
CA PHE A 76 -8.69 0.06 -2.53
C PHE A 76 -9.72 0.68 -1.58
N LYS A 77 -10.57 -0.14 -0.97
CA LYS A 77 -11.52 0.29 0.06
C LYS A 77 -10.80 0.80 1.31
N SER A 78 -9.76 0.11 1.77
CA SER A 78 -8.94 0.56 2.91
C SER A 78 -8.23 1.87 2.63
N ILE A 79 -7.63 2.02 1.43
CA ILE A 79 -7.01 3.28 1.00
C ILE A 79 -8.04 4.41 0.98
N ARG A 80 -9.23 4.17 0.42
CA ARG A 80 -10.30 5.17 0.41
C ARG A 80 -10.70 5.57 1.84
N SER A 81 -10.92 4.59 2.71
CA SER A 81 -11.34 4.82 4.11
C SER A 81 -10.31 5.64 4.89
N LEU A 82 -9.01 5.38 4.65
CA LEU A 82 -7.91 6.19 5.18
C LEU A 82 -8.05 7.67 4.77
N PHE A 83 -8.27 7.95 3.48
CA PHE A 83 -8.39 9.33 3.00
C PHE A 83 -9.71 9.99 3.42
N GLU A 84 -10.81 9.23 3.56
CA GLU A 84 -12.05 9.72 4.16
C GLU A 84 -11.79 10.19 5.59
N ALA A 85 -11.11 9.39 6.41
CA ALA A 85 -10.71 9.77 7.77
C ALA A 85 -9.75 10.97 7.77
N ALA A 86 -8.76 11.00 6.87
CA ALA A 86 -7.81 12.10 6.76
C ALA A 86 -8.47 13.44 6.36
N THR A 87 -9.61 13.40 5.64
CA THR A 87 -10.37 14.61 5.25
C THR A 87 -11.53 14.94 6.21
N ALA A 88 -11.77 14.13 7.24
CA ALA A 88 -12.91 14.31 8.15
C ALA A 88 -12.77 15.51 9.09
N SER A 89 -11.56 16.02 9.30
CA SER A 89 -11.26 17.18 10.14
C SER A 89 -10.52 18.25 9.34
N PRO A 90 -10.72 19.54 9.64
CA PRO A 90 -9.92 20.60 9.03
C PRO A 90 -8.46 20.54 9.51
N PRO A 91 -7.54 21.21 8.79
CA PRO A 91 -6.18 21.43 9.28
C PRO A 91 -6.16 22.10 10.67
N PRO A 92 -5.17 21.79 11.53
CA PRO A 92 -3.99 20.97 11.24
C PRO A 92 -4.19 19.45 11.42
N LEU A 93 -5.36 19.00 11.91
CA LEU A 93 -5.60 17.59 12.21
C LEU A 93 -5.85 16.75 10.96
N GLY A 94 -6.53 17.33 9.96
CA GLY A 94 -6.81 16.65 8.69
C GLY A 94 -6.44 17.49 7.46
N LEU A 95 -6.70 16.91 6.29
CA LEU A 95 -6.39 17.49 4.99
C LEU A 95 -7.44 18.54 4.62
N GLY A 96 -6.96 19.76 4.41
CA GLY A 96 -7.81 20.90 4.05
C GLY A 96 -8.14 20.97 2.57
N LYS A 97 -9.26 21.63 2.27
CA LYS A 97 -9.68 21.92 0.90
C LYS A 97 -8.75 22.92 0.22
N SER A 98 -8.31 22.58 -0.99
CA SER A 98 -7.64 23.52 -1.89
C SER A 98 -7.93 23.16 -3.34
N LYS A 99 -8.51 24.11 -4.08
CA LYS A 99 -8.78 23.97 -5.52
C LYS A 99 -7.49 23.89 -6.37
N LYS A 100 -6.34 24.24 -5.79
CA LYS A 100 -5.03 24.28 -6.47
C LYS A 100 -4.08 23.17 -6.03
N SER A 101 -4.48 22.34 -5.07
CA SER A 101 -3.62 21.29 -4.52
C SER A 101 -4.02 19.92 -5.04
N ARG A 102 -3.03 19.15 -5.47
CA ARG A 102 -3.14 17.74 -5.84
C ARG A 102 -1.90 17.06 -5.27
N ALA A 103 -2.04 15.84 -4.76
CA ALA A 103 -0.92 15.14 -4.15
C ALA A 103 -0.87 13.68 -4.61
N LEU A 104 0.34 13.21 -4.88
CA LEU A 104 0.60 11.80 -5.15
C LEU A 104 1.10 11.17 -3.85
N TYR A 105 0.49 10.05 -3.48
CA TYR A 105 0.88 9.30 -2.29
C TYR A 105 1.27 7.89 -2.71
N GLY A 106 2.34 7.37 -2.11
CA GLY A 106 2.58 5.93 -1.97
C GLY A 106 1.88 5.45 -0.70
N VAL A 107 1.24 4.29 -0.77
CA VAL A 107 0.61 3.66 0.38
C VAL A 107 1.17 2.26 0.49
N ASP A 108 1.82 1.98 1.61
CA ASP A 108 2.41 0.68 1.88
C ASP A 108 1.38 -0.18 2.62
N VAL A 109 1.13 -1.37 2.09
CA VAL A 109 0.07 -2.26 2.54
C VAL A 109 0.64 -3.65 2.76
N MET A 110 0.36 -4.23 3.92
CA MET A 110 0.55 -5.65 4.19
C MET A 110 -0.77 -6.40 4.16
N LEU A 111 -0.70 -7.70 3.96
CA LEU A 111 -1.84 -8.60 4.03
C LEU A 111 -1.67 -9.51 5.24
N GLU A 112 -2.75 -9.72 5.98
CA GLU A 112 -2.81 -10.68 7.08
C GLU A 112 -4.00 -11.62 6.92
N TRP A 113 -3.93 -12.77 7.57
CA TRP A 113 -5.08 -13.66 7.73
C TRP A 113 -5.82 -13.30 9.01
N THR A 114 -7.12 -13.12 8.90
CA THR A 114 -8.01 -12.94 10.05
C THR A 114 -8.39 -14.28 10.69
N ASP A 115 -8.92 -14.25 11.91
CA ASP A 115 -9.41 -15.45 12.61
C ASP A 115 -10.54 -16.18 11.86
N ASP A 116 -11.31 -15.46 11.01
CA ASP A 116 -12.34 -16.04 10.15
C ASP A 116 -11.81 -16.51 8.79
N GLY A 117 -10.48 -16.56 8.62
CA GLY A 117 -9.81 -17.13 7.46
C GLY A 117 -9.91 -16.25 6.21
N LYS A 118 -9.99 -14.93 6.36
CA LYS A 118 -10.00 -13.98 5.24
C LYS A 118 -8.69 -13.23 5.17
N ILE A 119 -8.33 -12.83 3.96
CA ILE A 119 -7.20 -11.93 3.74
C ILE A 119 -7.66 -10.50 4.03
N HIS A 120 -6.98 -9.82 4.96
CA HIS A 120 -7.26 -8.45 5.34
C HIS A 120 -6.09 -7.52 5.01
N PRO A 121 -6.33 -6.38 4.35
CA PRO A 121 -5.30 -5.38 4.08
C PRO A 121 -5.05 -4.45 5.28
N VAL A 122 -3.79 -4.40 5.71
CA VAL A 122 -3.29 -3.54 6.78
C VAL A 122 -2.47 -2.42 6.17
N ILE A 123 -2.92 -1.16 6.33
CA ILE A 123 -2.14 0.01 5.92
C ILE A 123 -1.00 0.23 6.92
N LEU A 124 0.24 0.22 6.44
CA LEU A 124 1.42 0.46 7.27
C LEU A 124 1.75 1.95 7.35
N GLU A 125 1.90 2.59 6.19
CA GLU A 125 2.29 3.99 6.09
C GLU A 125 1.80 4.64 4.78
N VAL A 126 1.88 5.98 4.77
CA VAL A 126 1.49 6.81 3.64
C VAL A 126 2.59 7.84 3.43
N GLY A 127 3.33 7.71 2.32
CA GLY A 127 4.37 8.66 1.92
C GLY A 127 3.85 9.63 0.87
N GLU A 128 3.99 10.94 1.09
CA GLU A 128 3.67 11.95 0.06
C GLU A 128 4.85 12.15 -0.88
N TYR A 129 4.61 11.93 -2.18
CA TYR A 129 5.50 12.38 -3.24
C TYR A 129 5.05 13.78 -3.66
N ALA A 130 5.70 14.80 -3.09
CA ALA A 130 5.45 16.19 -3.47
C ALA A 130 5.87 16.43 -4.93
N LEU A 131 4.93 16.30 -5.86
CA LEU A 131 5.07 16.83 -7.20
C LEU A 131 4.95 18.36 -7.09
N LYS A 132 6.08 19.06 -6.92
CA LYS A 132 6.16 20.52 -7.08
C LYS A 132 5.89 20.88 -8.55
N TRP A 133 4.62 20.89 -8.96
CA TRP A 133 4.21 21.64 -10.14
C TRP A 133 4.06 23.10 -9.74
N GLY A 134 5.19 23.81 -9.69
CA GLY A 134 5.19 25.25 -9.68
C GLY A 134 4.66 25.75 -11.02
N LEU A 135 3.35 25.97 -11.10
CA LEU A 135 2.77 26.84 -12.12
C LEU A 135 3.23 28.26 -11.78
N ARG A 136 4.24 28.74 -12.51
CA ARG A 136 4.39 30.18 -12.76
C ARG A 136 3.27 30.64 -13.66
#